data_AF-A0AAW4KTT3-F1
#
_entry.id   AF-A0AAW4KTT3-F1
#
_cell.length_a   1.000
_cell.length_b   1.000
_cell.length_c   1.000
_cell.angle_alpha   90.00
_cell.angle_beta   90.00
_cell.angle_gamma   90.00
#
_symmetry.space_group_name_H-M   'P 1'
#
loop_
_entity.id
_entity.type
_entity.pdbx_description
1 polymer ?
#
loop_
_entity_poly.entity_id
_entity_poly.type
_entity_poly.pdbx_seq_one_letter_code
_entity_poly.pdbx_strand_id
1 'polypeptide(L)' 'DMLGLSITGHVPKFVKNFMAGQDSIHAALSAYVSEVKNVTFPSVEHGFSA' A
#
# COMPACT_ATOMS: atom_id res chain seq x y z
N ASP A 1 7.27 3.05 0.41
CA ASP A 1 6.19 4.02 0.16
C ASP A 1 5.05 3.36 -0.61
N MET A 2 3.83 3.93 -0.58
CA MET A 2 2.64 3.40 -1.25
C MET A 2 2.79 3.25 -2.77
N LEU A 3 3.67 4.02 -3.41
CA LEU A 3 3.91 3.96 -4.86
C LEU A 3 5.19 3.20 -5.22
N GLY A 4 5.87 2.59 -4.26
CA GLY A 4 7.09 1.83 -4.50
C GLY A 4 8.32 2.68 -4.89
N LEU A 5 8.26 4.00 -4.75
CA LEU A 5 9.35 4.93 -5.13
C LEU A 5 10.52 4.96 -4.12
N SER A 6 10.49 4.09 -3.10
CA SER A 6 11.54 4.02 -2.08
C SER A 6 12.84 3.48 -2.68
N ILE A 7 13.78 4.38 -2.94
CA ILE A 7 15.08 4.14 -3.60
C ILE A 7 15.98 3.18 -2.78
N THR A 8 15.72 3.05 -1.48
CA THR A 8 16.53 2.24 -0.55
C THR A 8 16.19 0.75 -0.54
N GLY A 9 15.26 0.28 -1.38
CA GLY A 9 14.87 -1.14 -1.51
C GLY A 9 14.16 -1.74 -0.28
N HIS A 10 14.29 -1.11 0.89
CA HIS A 10 13.63 -1.51 2.11
C HIS A 10 12.21 -0.93 2.16
N VAL A 11 11.22 -1.81 2.02
CA VAL A 11 9.80 -1.48 2.21
C VAL A 11 9.40 -1.88 3.64
N PRO A 12 9.03 -0.92 4.52
CA PRO A 12 8.58 -1.26 5.87
C PRO A 12 7.35 -2.17 5.85
N LYS A 13 7.21 -3.07 6.83
CA LYS A 13 6.14 -4.08 6.90
C LYS A 13 4.73 -3.50 6.86
N PHE A 14 4.52 -2.29 7.38
CA PHE A 14 3.24 -1.60 7.39
C PHE A 14 2.86 -0.95 6.04
N VAL A 15 3.74 -1.04 5.03
CA VAL A 15 3.54 -0.41 3.71
C VAL A 15 3.08 -1.45 2.70
N LYS A 16 2.07 -1.11 1.92
CA LYS A 16 1.63 -1.84 0.72
C LYS A 16 1.96 -1.02 -0.52
N ASN A 17 2.49 -1.66 -1.56
CA ASN A 17 2.71 -1.02 -2.85
C ASN A 17 1.43 -1.11 -3.70
N PHE A 18 0.71 0.01 -3.82
CA PHE A 18 -0.54 0.10 -4.58
C PHE A 18 -0.32 0.32 -6.08
N MET A 19 0.91 0.57 -6.54
CA MET A 19 1.23 0.61 -7.96
C MET A 19 1.33 -0.78 -8.58
N ALA A 20 1.49 -1.83 -7.77
CA ALA A 20 1.58 -3.20 -8.28
C ALA A 20 0.26 -3.59 -8.96
N GLY A 21 0.31 -3.81 -10.28
CA GLY A 21 -0.87 -4.16 -11.09
C GLY A 21 -1.78 -2.98 -11.46
N GLN A 22 -1.31 -1.73 -11.30
CA GLN A 22 -2.04 -0.53 -11.72
C GLN A 22 -1.31 0.17 -12.87
N ASP A 23 -2.06 0.64 -13.87
CA ASP A 23 -1.51 1.31 -15.05
C ASP A 23 -1.23 2.81 -14.83
N SER A 24 -1.64 3.38 -13.69
CA SER A 24 -1.43 4.79 -13.37
C SER A 24 -1.36 5.07 -11.87
N ILE A 25 -0.71 6.18 -11.52
CA ILE A 25 -0.66 6.70 -10.14
C ILE A 25 -2.07 6.99 -9.63
N HIS A 26 -2.97 7.50 -10.48
CA HIS A 26 -4.35 7.76 -10.09
C HIS A 26 -5.05 6.48 -9.67
N ALA A 27 -4.88 5.40 -10.44
CA ALA A 27 -5.47 4.10 -10.13
C ALA A 27 -4.89 3.49 -8.84
N ALA A 28 -3.58 3.66 -8.58
CA ALA A 28 -2.97 3.27 -7.31
C ALA A 28 -3.55 4.03 -6.10
N LEU A 29 -3.78 5.35 -6.23
CA LEU A 29 -4.41 6.15 -5.19
C LEU A 29 -5.87 5.74 -4.98
N SER A 30 -6.62 5.49 -6.05
CA SER A 30 -8.00 4.99 -5.96
C SER A 30 -8.07 3.62 -5.26
N ALA A 31 -7.14 2.72 -5.55
CA ALA A 31 -7.03 1.43 -4.87
C ALA A 31 -6.76 1.60 -3.37
N TYR A 32 -5.80 2.46 -3.00
CA TYR A 32 -5.55 2.81 -1.59
C TYR A 32 -6.81 3.33 -0.89
N VAL A 33 -7.50 4.29 -1.49
CA VAL A 33 -8.73 4.88 -0.92
C VAL A 33 -9.82 3.82 -0.76
N SER A 34 -9.97 2.92 -1.74
CA SER A 34 -10.95 1.83 -1.69
C SER A 34 -10.65 0.87 -0.54
N GLU A 35 -9.40 0.41 -0.41
CA GLU A 35 -9.02 -0.57 0.60
C GLU A 35 -9.06 -0.01 2.04
N VAL A 36 -8.73 1.27 2.22
CA VAL A 36 -8.88 1.94 3.53
C VAL A 36 -10.36 2.06 3.90
N LYS A 37 -11.22 2.47 2.96
CA LYS A 37 -12.66 2.61 3.20
C LYS A 37 -13.34 1.26 3.48
N ASN A 38 -12.85 0.20 2.86
CA ASN A 38 -13.35 -1.16 3.06
C ASN A 38 -12.71 -1.86 4.27
N VAL A 39 -11.79 -1.19 4.99
CA VAL A 39 -11.07 -1.74 6.15
C VAL A 39 -10.30 -3.02 5.79
N THR A 40 -9.92 -3.17 4.52
CA THR A 40 -9.07 -4.29 4.05
C THR A 40 -7.59 -3.93 4.17
N PHE A 41 -7.27 -2.63 4.15
CA PHE A 41 -5.96 -2.09 4.48
C PHE A 41 -6.05 -1.15 5.70
N PRO A 42 -5.14 -1.25 6.69
CA PRO A 42 -4.05 -2.23 6.79
C PRO A 42 -4.56 -3.64 7.11
N SER A 43 -4.07 -4.63 6.36
CA SER A 43 -4.36 -6.06 6.64
C SER A 43 -3.54 -6.52 7.86
N VAL A 44 -3.83 -7.72 8.38
CA VAL A 44 -3.10 -8.32 9.53
C VAL A 44 -1.59 -8.37 9.34
N GLU A 45 -1.11 -8.50 8.10
CA GLU A 45 0.31 -8.50 7.74
C GLU A 45 0.97 -7.11 7.82
N HIS A 46 0.17 -6.04 7.81
CA HIS A 46 0.59 -4.65 7.92
C HIS A 46 0.38 -4.08 9.33
N GLY A 47 -0.18 -4.87 10.25
CA GLY A 47 -0.32 -4.53 11.67
C GLY A 47 0.95 -4.84 12.45
N PHE A 48 1.29 -3.99 13.42
CA PHE A 48 2.25 -4.34 14.46
C PHE A 48 1.49 -5.08 15.56
N SER A 49 1.74 -6.37 15.72
CA SER A 49 1.34 -7.10 16.94
C SER A 49 2.33 -6.75 18.05
N ALA A 50 1.81 -6.28 19.18
CA ALA A 50 2.58 -6.06 20.41
C ALA A 50 2.92 -7.39 21.11
#